data_AF-A0A9D6F438-F1
#
_entry.id   AF-A0A9D6F438-F1
#
_cell.length_a   1.000
_cell.length_b   1.000
_cell.length_c   1.000
_cell.angle_alpha   90.00
_cell.angle_beta   90.00
_cell.angle_gamma   90.00
#
_symmetry.space_group_name_H-M   'P 1'
#
loop_
_entity.id
_entity.type
_entity.pdbx_description
1 polymer ?
#
loop_
_entity_poly.entity_id
_entity_poly.type
_entity_poly.pdbx_seq_one_letter_code
_entity_poly.pdbx_strand_id
1 'polypeptide(L)'
;MGRKKHSLSRLAADLRSLNLNVAEDLFLPSLRGQMPRVQGYAFKFSLTLPLFAADGNRVFLEEHLANLLGLFDTRFGGCSGTSSRSGPPYFGEYLPKGKEPIRDFNTVIFVYANPIDASDRFFRELKPILRNAPLIPQDEILIERTEVYLV
;
A
#
# COMPACT_ATOMS: atom_id res chain seq x y z
N MET A 1 -13.70 16.42 -14.44
CA MET A 1 -12.84 16.80 -13.28
C MET A 1 -13.44 16.41 -11.91
N GLY A 2 -14.77 16.38 -11.72
CA GLY A 2 -15.38 16.09 -10.40
C GLY A 2 -15.06 14.71 -9.81
N ARG A 3 -15.10 13.64 -10.61
CA ARG A 3 -14.88 12.25 -10.12
C ARG A 3 -13.49 12.03 -9.51
N LYS A 4 -12.43 12.53 -10.15
CA LYS A 4 -11.05 12.44 -9.63
C LYS A 4 -10.90 13.16 -8.30
N LYS A 5 -11.39 14.41 -8.23
CA LYS A 5 -11.34 15.23 -7.02
C LYS A 5 -12.09 14.57 -5.86
N HIS A 6 -13.26 14.00 -6.14
CA HIS A 6 -14.05 13.28 -5.14
C HIS A 6 -13.34 12.01 -4.64
N SER A 7 -12.82 11.18 -5.54
CA SER A 7 -12.07 9.96 -5.20
C SER A 7 -10.86 10.27 -4.32
N LEU A 8 -10.09 11.31 -4.68
CA LEU A 8 -8.97 11.81 -3.88
C LEU A 8 -9.37 12.32 -2.50
N SER A 9 -10.42 13.15 -2.43
CA SER A 9 -10.86 13.72 -1.15
C SER A 9 -11.42 12.67 -0.20
N ARG A 10 -12.11 11.67 -0.76
CA ARG A 10 -12.62 10.52 -0.01
C ARG A 10 -11.48 9.69 0.55
N LEU A 11 -10.52 9.28 -0.30
CA LEU A 11 -9.35 8.54 0.16
C LEU A 11 -8.62 9.28 1.29
N ALA A 12 -8.37 10.58 1.12
CA ALA A 12 -7.70 11.37 2.13
C ALA A 12 -8.49 11.41 3.46
N ALA A 13 -9.83 11.47 3.41
CA ALA A 13 -10.67 11.42 4.60
C ALA A 13 -10.63 10.05 5.29
N ASP A 14 -10.74 8.98 4.51
CA ASP A 14 -10.73 7.60 5.00
C ASP A 14 -9.36 7.27 5.63
N LEU A 15 -8.26 7.67 4.99
CA LEU A 15 -6.90 7.51 5.54
C LEU A 15 -6.70 8.31 6.83
N ARG A 16 -7.25 9.53 6.93
CA ARG A 16 -7.23 10.29 8.18
C ARG A 16 -8.02 9.59 9.28
N SER A 17 -9.19 9.02 8.96
CA SER A 17 -9.98 8.26 9.93
C SER A 17 -9.23 7.02 10.41
N LEU A 18 -8.61 6.26 9.50
CA LEU A 18 -7.79 5.10 9.85
C LEU A 18 -6.66 5.48 10.81
N ASN A 19 -5.99 6.60 10.52
CA ASN A 19 -4.91 7.12 11.36
C ASN A 19 -5.36 7.45 12.79
N LEU A 20 -6.60 7.92 12.95
CA LEU A 20 -7.19 8.23 14.26
C LEU A 20 -7.66 6.97 15.00
N ASN A 21 -8.14 5.95 14.27
CA ASN A 21 -8.71 4.74 14.84
C ASN A 21 -7.65 3.73 15.33
N VAL A 22 -6.44 3.75 14.76
CA VAL A 22 -5.32 2.95 15.22
C VAL A 22 -4.29 3.89 15.84
N ALA A 23 -4.41 4.12 17.15
CA ALA A 23 -3.56 5.08 17.88
C ALA A 23 -2.21 4.49 18.29
N GLU A 24 -2.09 3.16 18.30
CA GLU A 24 -0.89 2.44 18.73
C GLU A 24 0.33 2.80 17.90
N ASP A 25 1.49 2.51 18.44
CA ASP A 25 2.74 2.86 17.81
C ASP A 25 3.21 1.73 16.88
N LEU A 26 3.00 1.93 15.58
CA LEU A 26 3.28 0.93 14.54
C LEU A 26 4.73 1.00 14.02
N PHE A 27 5.49 2.01 14.44
CA PHE A 27 6.89 2.19 14.05
C PHE A 27 7.73 1.03 14.53
N LEU A 28 8.62 0.54 13.65
CA LEU A 28 9.70 -0.33 14.09
C LEU A 28 10.53 0.37 15.17
N PRO A 29 10.72 -0.24 16.36
CA PRO A 29 11.51 0.37 17.43
C PRO A 29 12.94 0.73 17.00
N SER A 30 13.53 -0.07 16.12
CA SER A 30 14.89 0.11 15.62
C SER A 30 15.09 1.38 14.77
N LEU A 31 14.01 1.98 14.25
CA LEU A 31 14.07 3.22 13.47
C LEU A 31 14.18 4.49 14.34
N ARG A 32 14.02 4.36 15.67
CA ARG A 32 14.03 5.53 16.59
C ARG A 32 15.40 5.92 17.11
N GLY A 33 16.43 5.12 16.80
CA GLY A 33 17.80 5.45 17.18
C GLY A 33 18.32 6.70 16.47
N GLN A 34 19.34 7.35 17.03
CA GLN A 34 20.05 8.48 16.37
C GLN A 34 20.51 8.13 14.95
N MET A 35 20.83 6.86 14.71
CA MET A 35 20.98 6.28 13.39
C MET A 35 19.90 5.22 13.22
N PRO A 36 18.84 5.49 12.44
CA PRO A 36 17.79 4.51 12.16
C PRO A 36 18.37 3.24 11.56
N ARG A 37 18.03 2.08 12.11
CA ARG A 37 18.41 0.78 11.58
C ARG A 37 17.17 -0.04 11.30
N VAL A 38 17.11 -0.69 10.15
CA VAL A 38 16.06 -1.65 9.80
C VAL A 38 16.55 -3.02 10.29
N GLN A 39 16.38 -3.31 11.59
CA GLN A 39 16.94 -4.51 12.23
C GLN A 39 15.97 -5.11 13.25
N GLY A 40 16.09 -6.43 13.48
CA GLY A 40 15.29 -7.17 14.46
C GLY A 40 13.98 -7.73 13.89
N TYR A 41 13.12 -8.21 14.78
CA TYR A 41 11.82 -8.81 14.40
C TYR A 41 10.83 -7.74 13.91
N ALA A 42 10.20 -8.03 12.77
CA ALA A 42 9.22 -7.15 12.13
C ALA A 42 8.12 -7.94 11.43
N PHE A 43 6.97 -7.30 11.22
CA PHE A 43 6.05 -7.70 10.17
C PHE A 43 6.39 -6.96 8.88
N LYS A 44 6.46 -7.69 7.77
CA LYS A 44 6.52 -7.14 6.42
C LYS A 44 5.15 -7.28 5.77
N PHE A 45 4.55 -6.15 5.42
CA PHE A 45 3.33 -6.09 4.64
C PHE A 45 3.66 -5.79 3.17
N SER A 46 3.19 -6.62 2.24
CA SER A 46 3.32 -6.43 0.79
C SER A 46 1.96 -6.05 0.22
N LEU A 47 1.84 -4.86 -0.34
CA LEU A 47 0.60 -4.37 -0.95
C LEU A 47 0.76 -4.36 -2.46
N THR A 48 -0.06 -5.13 -3.17
CA THR A 48 -0.11 -5.10 -4.64
C THR A 48 -1.32 -4.29 -5.08
N LEU A 49 -1.07 -3.18 -5.78
CA LEU A 49 -2.10 -2.24 -6.20
C LEU A 49 -2.16 -2.14 -7.73
N PRO A 50 -3.35 -2.35 -8.34
CA PRO A 50 -3.52 -2.22 -9.79
C PRO A 50 -3.47 -0.75 -10.22
N LEU A 51 -2.57 -0.40 -11.13
CA LEU A 51 -2.49 0.94 -11.70
C LEU A 51 -3.47 1.14 -12.85
N PHE A 52 -3.69 0.09 -13.64
CA PHE A 52 -4.57 0.09 -14.80
C PHE A 52 -5.50 -1.12 -14.78
N ALA A 53 -6.74 -0.92 -15.23
CA ALA A 53 -7.68 -1.99 -15.51
C ALA A 53 -7.35 -2.63 -16.88
N ALA A 54 -7.95 -3.77 -17.17
CA ALA A 54 -7.73 -4.53 -18.42
C ALA A 54 -8.07 -3.72 -19.69
N ASP A 55 -8.94 -2.72 -19.57
CA ASP A 55 -9.33 -1.80 -20.65
C ASP A 55 -8.36 -0.61 -20.81
N GLY A 56 -7.28 -0.56 -20.04
CA GLY A 56 -6.28 0.50 -20.05
C GLY A 56 -6.66 1.74 -19.22
N ASN A 57 -7.81 1.75 -18.56
CA ASN A 57 -8.20 2.87 -17.70
C ASN A 57 -7.44 2.85 -16.36
N ARG A 58 -7.05 4.03 -15.86
CA ARG A 58 -6.37 4.16 -14.57
C ARG A 58 -7.30 3.77 -13.42
N VAL A 59 -6.81 2.90 -12.53
CA VAL A 59 -7.46 2.52 -11.28
C VAL A 59 -6.98 3.44 -10.16
N PHE A 60 -5.69 3.38 -9.82
CA PHE A 60 -5.05 4.32 -8.92
C PHE A 60 -4.37 5.47 -9.69
N LEU A 61 -4.38 6.64 -9.06
CA LEU A 61 -3.70 7.83 -9.54
C LEU A 61 -2.42 8.02 -8.74
N GLU A 62 -1.46 8.77 -9.29
CA GLU A 62 -0.22 9.11 -8.59
C GLU A 62 -0.50 9.83 -7.27
N GLU A 63 -1.52 10.68 -7.24
CA GLU A 63 -1.95 11.40 -6.04
C GLU A 63 -2.60 10.48 -5.00
N HIS A 64 -3.22 9.36 -5.42
CA HIS A 64 -3.68 8.33 -4.47
C HIS A 64 -2.48 7.67 -3.79
N LEU A 65 -1.47 7.31 -4.59
CA LEU A 65 -0.25 6.69 -4.08
C LEU A 65 0.49 7.66 -3.16
N ALA A 66 0.62 8.95 -3.53
CA ALA A 66 1.25 9.96 -2.69
C ALA A 66 0.60 10.08 -1.30
N ASN A 67 -0.74 10.09 -1.24
CA ASN A 67 -1.46 10.11 0.05
C ASN A 67 -1.19 8.85 0.89
N LEU A 68 -1.16 7.68 0.25
CA LEU A 68 -0.88 6.42 0.93
C LEU A 68 0.56 6.36 1.45
N LEU A 69 1.53 6.77 0.63
CA LEU A 69 2.94 6.83 0.99
C LEU A 69 3.18 7.82 2.14
N GLY A 70 2.50 8.97 2.13
CA GLY A 70 2.56 9.94 3.23
C GLY A 70 2.02 9.38 4.55
N LEU A 71 0.94 8.58 4.50
CA LEU A 71 0.45 7.87 5.69
C LEU A 71 1.47 6.84 6.18
N PHE A 72 2.10 6.09 5.27
CA PHE A 72 3.11 5.11 5.65
C PHE A 72 4.36 5.72 6.25
N ASP A 73 4.82 6.84 5.69
CA ASP A 73 5.91 7.64 6.26
C ASP A 73 5.59 8.06 7.71
N THR A 74 4.40 8.62 7.91
CA THR A 74 3.93 9.09 9.22
C THR A 74 3.81 7.95 10.25
N ARG A 75 3.41 6.75 9.83
CA ARG A 75 3.02 5.66 10.75
C ARG A 75 4.04 4.56 10.94
N PHE A 76 4.93 4.39 9.98
CA PHE A 76 5.91 3.31 9.98
C PHE A 76 7.35 3.79 9.77
N GLY A 77 7.55 5.09 9.51
CA GLY A 77 8.87 5.65 9.20
C GLY A 77 9.29 5.44 7.76
N GLY A 78 8.32 5.15 6.90
CA GLY A 78 8.50 4.99 5.48
C GLY A 78 7.95 3.67 4.97
N CYS A 79 8.23 3.41 3.71
CA CYS A 79 7.96 2.16 3.04
C CYS A 79 8.96 2.01 1.89
N SER A 80 9.26 0.77 1.50
CA SER A 80 9.97 0.54 0.25
C SER A 80 8.92 0.37 -0.85
N GLY A 81 8.66 1.45 -1.58
CA GLY A 81 8.07 1.37 -2.91
C GLY A 81 9.16 1.26 -3.96
N THR A 82 8.84 0.68 -5.12
CA THR A 82 9.57 1.03 -6.35
C THR A 82 9.50 2.54 -6.47
N SER A 83 10.66 3.18 -6.36
CA SER A 83 10.87 4.62 -6.25
C SER A 83 9.82 5.46 -6.99
N SER A 84 9.38 6.55 -6.36
CA SER A 84 8.60 7.65 -6.96
C SER A 84 9.27 8.29 -8.19
N ARG A 85 10.46 7.80 -8.59
CA ARG A 85 11.16 8.04 -9.84
C ARG A 85 11.73 6.71 -10.35
N SER A 86 11.26 6.24 -11.51
CA SER A 86 11.95 5.28 -12.39
C SER A 86 12.16 3.83 -11.94
N GLY A 87 11.16 3.17 -11.36
CA GLY A 87 11.00 1.72 -11.55
C GLY A 87 9.83 1.50 -12.53
N PRO A 88 9.96 0.70 -13.60
CA PRO A 88 8.78 0.29 -14.35
C PRO A 88 7.79 -0.37 -13.37
N PRO A 89 6.47 -0.17 -13.52
CA PRO A 89 5.51 -1.02 -12.81
C PRO A 89 5.93 -2.48 -13.00
N TYR A 90 5.74 -3.32 -11.98
CA TYR A 90 5.97 -4.74 -12.18
C TYR A 90 5.05 -5.19 -13.30
N PHE A 91 5.63 -5.46 -14.48
CA PHE A 91 4.92 -6.05 -15.60
C PHE A 91 4.84 -7.54 -15.31
N GLY A 92 3.70 -7.96 -14.77
CA GLY A 92 3.35 -9.36 -14.68
C GLY A 92 2.44 -9.69 -15.85
N GLU A 93 2.67 -10.84 -16.49
CA GLU A 93 1.65 -11.43 -17.35
C GLU A 93 1.00 -12.57 -16.56
N TYR A 94 -0.29 -12.41 -16.25
CA TYR A 94 -1.07 -13.54 -15.77
C TYR A 94 -1.50 -14.35 -17.00
N LEU A 95 -1.11 -15.63 -17.05
CA LEU A 95 -1.49 -16.53 -18.13
C LEU A 95 -2.55 -17.52 -17.63
N PRO A 96 -3.85 -17.25 -17.82
CA PRO A 96 -4.88 -18.22 -17.53
C PRO A 96 -4.71 -19.42 -18.46
N LYS A 97 -4.91 -20.64 -17.94
CA LYS A 97 -4.81 -21.86 -18.74
C LYS A 97 -5.70 -21.78 -19.99
N GLY A 98 -5.07 -21.88 -21.17
CA GLY A 98 -5.78 -21.86 -22.46
C GLY A 98 -6.24 -20.48 -22.94
N LYS A 99 -5.71 -19.39 -22.36
CA LYS A 99 -5.99 -18.01 -22.79
C LYS A 99 -4.70 -17.26 -23.11
N GLU A 100 -4.84 -16.12 -23.77
CA GLU A 100 -3.74 -15.20 -23.98
C GLU A 100 -3.25 -14.59 -22.66
N PRO A 101 -1.95 -14.26 -22.55
CA PRO A 101 -1.42 -13.55 -21.39
C PRO A 101 -2.14 -12.21 -21.19
N ILE A 102 -2.59 -11.96 -19.95
CA ILE A 102 -3.18 -10.69 -19.55
C ILE A 102 -2.07 -9.85 -18.93
N ARG A 103 -1.77 -8.71 -19.54
CA ARG A 103 -0.85 -7.73 -18.97
C ARG A 103 -1.48 -7.11 -17.74
N ASP A 104 -0.81 -7.29 -16.60
CA ASP A 104 -1.19 -6.69 -15.35
C ASP A 104 -0.20 -5.57 -15.01
N PHE A 105 -0.74 -4.37 -14.76
CA PHE A 105 0.05 -3.19 -14.45
C PHE A 105 -0.11 -2.88 -12.97
N ASN A 106 0.74 -3.48 -12.15
CA ASN A 106 0.71 -3.31 -10.70
C ASN A 106 1.90 -2.48 -10.19
N THR A 107 1.68 -1.85 -9.06
CA THR A 107 2.76 -1.42 -8.17
C THR A 107 2.75 -2.25 -6.90
N VAL A 108 3.93 -2.46 -6.33
CA VAL A 108 4.10 -3.17 -5.06
C VAL A 108 4.74 -2.22 -4.05
N ILE A 109 4.11 -2.10 -2.89
CA ILE A 109 4.61 -1.31 -1.76
C ILE A 109 4.87 -2.26 -0.61
N PHE A 110 6.08 -2.23 -0.05
CA PHE A 110 6.38 -2.96 1.18
C PHE A 110 6.48 -2.01 2.37
N VAL A 111 5.80 -2.36 3.45
CA VAL A 111 5.83 -1.63 4.72
C VAL A 111 6.34 -2.58 5.80
N TYR A 112 7.32 -2.13 6.59
CA TYR A 112 7.76 -2.86 7.76
C TYR A 112 7.15 -2.23 9.01
N ALA A 113 6.57 -3.07 9.87
CA ALA A 113 5.81 -2.63 11.03
C ALA A 113 6.25 -3.38 12.28
N ASN A 114 6.04 -2.74 13.43
CA ASN A 114 6.16 -3.37 14.75
C ASN A 114 5.27 -4.64 14.78
N PRO A 115 5.80 -5.82 15.18
CA PRO A 115 5.04 -7.08 15.15
C PRO A 115 4.05 -7.16 16.32
N ILE A 116 3.01 -6.33 16.27
CA ILE A 116 1.92 -6.24 17.25
C ILE A 116 0.57 -6.33 16.55
N ASP A 117 -0.47 -6.76 17.26
CA ASP A 117 -1.83 -6.94 16.73
C ASP A 117 -2.40 -5.66 16.08
N ALA A 118 -1.99 -4.49 16.57
CA ALA A 118 -2.42 -3.21 16.00
C ALA A 118 -1.94 -3.01 14.55
N SER A 119 -0.79 -3.58 14.18
CA SER A 119 -0.28 -3.55 12.82
C SER A 119 -1.19 -4.36 11.88
N ASP A 120 -1.58 -5.57 12.28
CA ASP A 120 -2.53 -6.37 11.50
C ASP A 120 -3.90 -5.70 11.40
N ARG A 121 -4.37 -5.11 12.51
CA ARG A 121 -5.63 -4.35 12.52
C ARG A 121 -5.59 -3.18 11.54
N PHE A 122 -4.50 -2.41 11.51
CA PHE A 122 -4.31 -1.30 10.58
C PHE A 122 -4.46 -1.74 9.13
N PHE A 123 -3.76 -2.81 8.71
CA PHE A 123 -3.82 -3.28 7.33
C PHE A 123 -5.15 -3.94 6.96
N ARG A 124 -5.81 -4.59 7.93
CA ARG A 124 -7.18 -5.12 7.77
C ARG A 124 -8.19 -4.00 7.53
N GLU A 125 -8.07 -2.88 8.22
CA GLU A 125 -8.93 -1.70 8.03
C GLU A 125 -8.55 -0.88 6.79
N LEU A 126 -7.27 -0.88 6.40
CA LEU A 126 -6.80 -0.24 5.17
C LEU A 126 -7.34 -0.93 3.90
N LYS A 127 -7.43 -2.26 3.90
CA LYS A 127 -7.89 -3.05 2.74
C LYS A 127 -9.23 -2.57 2.14
N PRO A 128 -10.33 -2.42 2.91
CA PRO A 128 -11.59 -1.93 2.36
C PRO A 128 -11.52 -0.47 1.89
N ILE A 129 -10.65 0.37 2.47
CA ILE A 129 -10.41 1.74 1.98
C ILE A 129 -9.81 1.67 0.56
N LEU A 130 -8.75 0.88 0.39
CA LEU A 130 -8.07 0.72 -0.91
C LEU A 130 -8.97 0.09 -1.98
N ARG A 131 -9.93 -0.75 -1.61
CA ARG A 131 -10.91 -1.30 -2.58
C ARG A 131 -11.86 -0.23 -3.14
N ASN A 132 -12.21 0.77 -2.33
CA ASN A 132 -13.27 1.74 -2.65
C ASN A 132 -12.78 3.15 -3.02
N ALA A 133 -11.54 3.47 -2.62
CA ALA A 133 -10.88 4.73 -2.95
C ALA A 133 -10.57 4.99 -4.44
N PRO A 134 -10.12 4.01 -5.25
CA PRO A 134 -9.65 4.27 -6.62
C PRO A 134 -10.76 4.77 -7.54
N LEU A 135 -10.39 5.21 -8.75
CA LEU A 135 -11.35 5.67 -9.76
C LEU A 135 -12.32 4.55 -10.17
N ILE A 136 -11.81 3.32 -10.18
CA ILE A 136 -12.55 2.09 -10.48
C ILE A 136 -12.45 1.21 -9.22
N PRO A 137 -13.55 0.91 -8.52
CA PRO A 137 -13.53 0.01 -7.38
C PRO A 137 -12.92 -1.34 -7.72
N GLN A 138 -12.19 -1.92 -6.78
CA GLN A 138 -11.52 -3.20 -6.95
C GLN A 138 -12.19 -4.29 -6.11
N ASP A 139 -12.44 -5.43 -6.74
CA ASP A 139 -12.99 -6.60 -6.07
C ASP A 139 -12.00 -7.21 -5.08
N GLU A 140 -10.70 -7.04 -5.32
CA GLU A 140 -9.64 -7.54 -4.47
C GLU A 140 -8.48 -6.55 -4.38
N ILE A 141 -7.88 -6.45 -3.19
CA ILE A 141 -6.60 -5.76 -2.98
C ILE A 141 -5.75 -6.72 -2.18
N LEU A 142 -4.64 -7.14 -2.78
CA LEU A 142 -3.74 -8.09 -2.15
C LEU A 142 -2.86 -7.36 -1.13
N ILE A 143 -3.02 -7.74 0.14
CA ILE A 143 -2.15 -7.36 1.24
C ILE A 143 -1.69 -8.63 1.92
N GLU A 144 -0.39 -8.91 1.84
CA GLU A 144 0.23 -10.10 2.43
C GLU A 144 1.05 -9.68 3.65
N ARG A 145 1.05 -10.50 4.70
CA ARG A 145 1.82 -10.27 5.93
C ARG A 145 2.77 -11.44 6.16
N THR A 146 4.06 -11.13 6.31
CA THR A 146 5.12 -12.09 6.63
C THR A 146 5.88 -11.65 7.88
N GLU A 147 6.19 -12.59 8.77
CA GLU A 147 7.16 -12.37 9.85
C GLU A 147 8.58 -12.43 9.29
N VAL A 148 9.39 -11.42 9.62
CA VAL A 148 10.76 -11.33 9.15
C VAL A 148 11.70 -10.96 10.28
N TYR A 149 12.95 -11.38 10.15
CA TYR A 149 14.07 -10.88 10.95
C TYR A 149 14.95 -10.03 10.04
N LEU A 150 15.04 -8.74 10.35
CA LEU A 150 15.81 -7.76 9.60
C LEU A 150 17.25 -7.75 10.12
N VAL A 151 18.22 -7.83 9.21
CA VAL A 151 19.67 -7.91 9.51
C VAL A 151 20.42 -6.68 9.04
#